data_AF-A0A9E5LV18-F1
#
_entry.id   AF-A0A9E5LV18-F1
#
_cell.length_a   1.000
_cell.length_b   1.000
_cell.length_c   1.000
_cell.angle_alpha   90.00
_cell.angle_beta   90.00
_cell.angle_gamma   90.00
#
_symmetry.space_group_name_H-M   'P 1'
#
loop_
_entity.id
_entity.type
_entity.pdbx_description
1 polymer ?
#
loop_
_entity_poly.entity_id
_entity_poly.type
_entity_poly.pdbx_seq_one_letter_code
_entity_poly.pdbx_strand_id
1 'polypeptide(L)'
;SGRPGPVLVDIAKDALQRMTEFKYPQSVSLLGYKPQTEPDSQSIRDAAALIAQSKKPVFYVGGGVIKANASAELIKLAELVGAPVVTTLMARGAFPDSHAQNLGMPGMHGTVAAVTSLQKADLLITLGARFDDRVTGKLSSFAVNAKVIHADIDPAEIGKNRYADVAIIGDLKESIRALIPAVDAELKKSKPDLETWWRQMNSLRSTYPLGYNEPDDGSVSPQYVIERIGAITGPDAIYVAGVGQHQMWASQFIKYEKPRTWLNSGGLGTMGYAVPAAMGAKVGAPKTPVWAIDGDGCFQMTNQELVTCSLNNIPIKVAIINNESLGMVRQWQSLFYQGRYSNTDLHSKRVPDFAKLAEAMGCVGLRCESKGDVDRIIKEANAINDAPVVVDFNVHRDAMVWPMVAAGTSNDEILIAREMAPDWDSQEL
;
A
#
# COMPACT_ATOMS: atom_id res chain seq x y z
N SER A 1 6.47 -21.91 -6.97
CA SER A 1 5.71 -21.51 -8.18
C SER A 1 6.15 -20.11 -8.60
N GLY A 2 5.69 -19.60 -9.75
CA GLY A 2 5.97 -18.23 -10.18
C GLY A 2 5.08 -17.20 -9.48
N ARG A 3 4.80 -16.08 -10.15
CA ARG A 3 3.93 -15.01 -9.65
C ARG A 3 2.52 -15.54 -9.30
N PRO A 4 2.04 -15.38 -8.05
CA PRO A 4 0.70 -15.81 -7.65
C PRO A 4 -0.41 -15.07 -8.42
N GLY A 5 -1.47 -15.79 -8.78
CA GLY A 5 -2.65 -15.28 -9.47
C GLY A 5 -3.85 -16.25 -9.36
N PRO A 6 -5.05 -15.82 -9.77
CA PRO A 6 -6.25 -16.65 -9.73
C PRO A 6 -6.21 -17.78 -10.77
N VAL A 7 -6.77 -18.94 -10.42
CA VAL A 7 -7.02 -20.07 -11.33
C VAL A 7 -8.49 -20.47 -11.18
N LEU A 8 -9.21 -20.57 -12.28
CA LEU A 8 -10.61 -21.01 -12.32
C LEU A 8 -10.66 -22.47 -12.78
N VAL A 9 -11.36 -23.31 -12.03
CA VAL A 9 -11.64 -24.70 -12.39
C VAL A 9 -13.15 -24.85 -12.54
N ASP A 10 -13.61 -25.13 -13.76
CA ASP A 10 -15.02 -25.39 -14.04
C ASP A 10 -15.29 -26.90 -14.04
N ILE A 11 -16.36 -27.31 -13.36
CA ILE A 11 -16.71 -28.73 -13.21
C ILE A 11 -18.18 -28.90 -13.61
N ALA A 12 -18.39 -29.63 -14.69
CA ALA A 12 -19.73 -29.95 -15.17
C ALA A 12 -20.52 -30.75 -14.12
N LYS A 13 -21.84 -30.50 -14.05
CA LYS A 13 -22.73 -31.16 -13.07
C LYS A 13 -22.70 -32.68 -13.17
N ASP A 14 -22.66 -33.23 -14.39
CA ASP A 14 -22.62 -34.68 -14.59
C ASP A 14 -21.30 -35.27 -14.09
N ALA A 15 -20.17 -34.56 -14.25
CA ALA A 15 -18.88 -34.95 -13.67
C ALA A 15 -18.92 -34.93 -12.13
N LEU A 16 -19.63 -33.98 -11.51
CA LEU A 16 -19.82 -33.94 -10.05
C LEU A 16 -20.71 -35.09 -9.53
N GLN A 17 -21.68 -35.55 -10.32
CA GLN A 17 -22.63 -36.58 -9.92
C GLN A 17 -22.18 -38.00 -10.24
N ARG A 18 -21.32 -38.18 -11.25
CA ARG A 18 -20.89 -39.49 -11.71
C ARG A 18 -19.90 -40.12 -10.72
N MET A 19 -20.23 -41.32 -10.26
CA MET A 19 -19.31 -42.14 -9.47
C MET A 19 -18.16 -42.63 -10.34
N THR A 20 -16.94 -42.60 -9.81
CA THR A 20 -15.73 -43.12 -10.47
C THR A 20 -14.75 -43.65 -9.41
N GLU A 21 -13.75 -44.41 -9.84
CA GLU A 21 -12.63 -44.76 -8.98
C GLU A 21 -11.73 -43.52 -8.77
N PHE A 22 -11.49 -43.15 -7.51
CA PHE A 22 -10.61 -42.03 -7.18
C PHE A 22 -9.17 -42.52 -6.97
N LYS A 23 -8.23 -41.96 -7.75
CA LYS A 23 -6.79 -42.18 -7.60
C LYS A 23 -6.08 -40.85 -7.54
N TYR A 24 -5.49 -40.54 -6.39
CA TYR A 24 -4.70 -39.32 -6.24
C TYR A 24 -3.40 -39.43 -7.04
N PRO A 25 -3.04 -38.43 -7.87
CA PRO A 25 -1.79 -38.48 -8.63
C PRO A 25 -0.58 -38.39 -7.69
N GLN A 26 0.44 -39.23 -7.90
CA GLN A 26 1.69 -39.16 -7.13
C GLN A 26 2.54 -37.92 -7.46
N SER A 27 2.39 -37.40 -8.68
CA SER A 27 3.02 -36.17 -9.13
C SER A 27 2.13 -35.46 -10.15
N VAL A 28 2.22 -34.13 -10.17
CA VAL A 28 1.56 -33.28 -11.17
C VAL A 28 2.65 -32.63 -11.99
N SER A 29 2.63 -32.85 -13.30
CA SER A 29 3.56 -32.22 -14.24
C SER A 29 2.81 -31.22 -15.10
N LEU A 30 3.17 -29.94 -14.99
CA LEU A 30 2.63 -28.87 -15.83
C LEU A 30 3.60 -28.63 -16.99
N LEU A 31 3.28 -29.20 -18.15
CA LEU A 31 4.04 -29.01 -19.38
C LEU A 31 4.14 -27.51 -19.71
N GLY A 32 5.36 -26.98 -19.76
CA GLY A 32 5.66 -25.57 -20.09
C GLY A 32 5.74 -24.60 -18.90
N TYR A 33 5.22 -24.95 -17.71
CA TYR A 33 5.30 -24.08 -16.55
C TYR A 33 6.48 -24.46 -15.64
N LYS A 34 7.63 -23.82 -15.87
CA LYS A 34 8.88 -24.04 -15.11
C LYS A 34 9.43 -22.69 -14.62
N PRO A 35 8.86 -22.10 -13.55
CA PRO A 35 9.33 -20.84 -13.02
C PRO A 35 10.77 -20.99 -12.52
N GLN A 36 11.66 -20.09 -12.94
CA GLN A 36 13.01 -19.98 -12.38
C GLN A 36 12.88 -19.41 -10.97
N THR A 37 13.36 -20.16 -9.97
CA THR A 37 13.26 -19.78 -8.55
C THR A 37 14.62 -19.41 -7.96
N GLU A 38 15.70 -20.03 -8.45
CA GLU A 38 17.06 -19.67 -8.06
C GLU A 38 17.62 -18.57 -8.99
N PRO A 39 18.22 -17.51 -8.42
CA PRO A 39 18.83 -16.45 -9.20
C PRO A 39 20.13 -16.91 -9.87
N ASP A 40 20.45 -16.34 -11.02
CA ASP A 40 21.76 -16.54 -11.64
C ASP A 40 22.88 -15.90 -10.81
N SER A 41 23.98 -16.64 -10.61
CA SER A 41 25.08 -16.20 -9.75
C SER A 41 25.86 -15.00 -10.32
N GLN A 42 25.91 -14.82 -11.64
CA GLN A 42 26.55 -13.66 -12.25
C GLN A 42 25.71 -12.41 -12.02
N SER A 43 24.39 -12.48 -12.22
CA SER A 43 23.47 -11.37 -11.90
C SER A 43 23.58 -10.92 -10.44
N ILE A 44 23.75 -11.84 -9.49
CA ILE A 44 23.95 -11.52 -8.07
C ILE A 44 25.26 -10.74 -7.84
N ARG A 45 26.36 -11.16 -8.49
CA ARG A 45 27.66 -10.47 -8.39
C ARG A 45 27.60 -9.08 -9.01
N ASP A 46 26.98 -8.95 -10.19
CA ASP A 46 26.87 -7.67 -10.89
C ASP A 46 26.01 -6.67 -10.09
N ALA A 47 24.90 -7.14 -9.52
CA ALA A 47 24.07 -6.33 -8.62
C ALA A 47 24.84 -5.89 -7.37
N ALA A 48 25.58 -6.80 -6.72
CA ALA A 48 26.39 -6.48 -5.54
C ALA A 48 27.46 -5.42 -5.85
N ALA A 49 28.12 -5.52 -7.01
CA ALA A 49 29.11 -4.54 -7.46
C ALA A 49 28.48 -3.15 -7.69
N LEU A 50 27.30 -3.08 -8.31
CA LEU A 50 26.59 -1.82 -8.50
C LEU A 50 26.18 -1.18 -7.16
N ILE A 51 25.68 -1.99 -6.21
CA ILE A 51 25.32 -1.52 -4.86
C ILE A 51 26.53 -0.89 -4.16
N ALA A 52 27.70 -1.52 -4.22
CA ALA A 52 28.91 -1.01 -3.57
C ALA A 52 29.52 0.25 -4.23
N GLN A 53 29.18 0.53 -5.49
CA GLN A 53 29.66 1.70 -6.23
C GLN A 53 28.73 2.92 -6.13
N SER A 54 27.49 2.73 -5.71
CA SER A 54 26.44 3.75 -5.70
C SER A 54 26.60 4.72 -4.52
N LYS A 55 26.34 6.01 -4.77
CA LYS A 55 26.36 7.08 -3.76
C LYS A 55 24.97 7.56 -3.36
N LYS A 56 23.95 7.28 -4.19
CA LYS A 56 22.55 7.59 -3.93
C LYS A 56 21.65 6.36 -4.21
N PRO A 57 21.92 5.20 -3.58
CA PRO A 57 21.09 4.01 -3.75
C PRO A 57 19.74 4.19 -3.05
N VAL A 58 18.70 3.59 -3.61
CA VAL A 58 17.37 3.49 -2.96
C VAL A 58 16.78 2.10 -3.21
N PHE A 59 16.28 1.45 -2.15
CA PHE A 59 15.47 0.25 -2.27
C PHE A 59 14.05 0.61 -2.70
N TYR A 60 13.66 0.15 -3.88
CA TYR A 60 12.29 0.25 -4.39
C TYR A 60 11.55 -1.07 -4.17
N VAL A 61 10.81 -1.16 -3.07
CA VAL A 61 10.22 -2.41 -2.59
C VAL A 61 8.76 -2.55 -3.01
N GLY A 62 8.48 -3.61 -3.77
CA GLY A 62 7.15 -3.97 -4.24
C GLY A 62 6.50 -5.12 -3.48
N GLY A 63 5.23 -5.40 -3.82
CA GLY A 63 4.45 -6.46 -3.17
C GLY A 63 5.01 -7.87 -3.36
N GLY A 64 5.98 -8.07 -4.27
CA GLY A 64 6.69 -9.33 -4.43
C GLY A 64 7.41 -9.78 -3.14
N VAL A 65 7.94 -8.86 -2.35
CA VAL A 65 8.62 -9.20 -1.08
C VAL A 65 7.66 -9.85 -0.08
N ILE A 66 6.43 -9.35 0.02
CA ILE A 66 5.40 -9.94 0.88
C ILE A 66 5.02 -11.33 0.36
N LYS A 67 4.82 -11.48 -0.96
CA LYS A 67 4.45 -12.76 -1.58
C LYS A 67 5.51 -13.83 -1.39
N ALA A 68 6.79 -13.48 -1.46
CA ALA A 68 7.93 -14.38 -1.23
C ALA A 68 8.23 -14.63 0.26
N ASN A 69 7.55 -13.96 1.18
CA ASN A 69 7.86 -13.99 2.63
C ASN A 69 9.33 -13.64 2.92
N ALA A 70 9.79 -12.53 2.33
CA ALA A 70 11.19 -12.09 2.34
C ALA A 70 11.45 -10.83 3.19
N SER A 71 10.49 -10.39 4.02
CA SER A 71 10.65 -9.17 4.85
C SER A 71 11.85 -9.22 5.80
N ALA A 72 12.13 -10.37 6.41
CA ALA A 72 13.27 -10.50 7.32
C ALA A 72 14.61 -10.40 6.58
N GLU A 73 14.69 -11.00 5.40
CA GLU A 73 15.85 -10.90 4.52
C GLU A 73 16.02 -9.47 3.97
N LEU A 74 14.92 -8.79 3.60
CA LEU A 74 14.94 -7.39 3.17
C LEU A 74 15.54 -6.49 4.25
N ILE A 75 15.13 -6.64 5.51
CA ILE A 75 15.66 -5.83 6.63
C ILE A 75 17.18 -5.98 6.72
N LYS A 76 17.68 -7.22 6.74
CA LYS A 76 19.12 -7.49 6.79
C LYS A 76 19.89 -6.88 5.62
N LEU A 77 19.35 -7.00 4.40
CA LEU A 77 20.00 -6.42 3.23
C LEU A 77 19.98 -4.88 3.28
N ALA A 78 18.87 -4.27 3.68
CA ALA A 78 18.74 -2.83 3.79
C ALA A 78 19.69 -2.26 4.85
N GLU A 79 19.78 -2.88 6.02
CA GLU A 79 20.71 -2.48 7.10
C GLU A 79 22.17 -2.65 6.69
N LEU A 80 22.51 -3.74 5.99
CA LEU A 80 23.85 -4.00 5.47
C LEU A 80 24.30 -2.89 4.51
N VAL A 81 23.43 -2.51 3.57
CA VAL A 81 23.72 -1.46 2.59
C VAL A 81 23.65 -0.06 3.23
N GLY A 82 22.74 0.15 4.17
CA GLY A 82 22.49 1.44 4.80
C GLY A 82 21.72 2.44 3.91
N ALA A 83 21.11 2.00 2.81
CA ALA A 83 20.38 2.86 1.86
C ALA A 83 18.93 3.14 2.31
N PRO A 84 18.30 4.24 1.86
CA PRO A 84 16.88 4.46 2.04
C PRO A 84 16.00 3.37 1.42
N VAL A 85 14.86 3.12 2.06
CA VAL A 85 13.85 2.14 1.65
C VAL A 85 12.53 2.86 1.40
N VAL A 86 11.95 2.64 0.23
CA VAL A 86 10.57 3.04 -0.08
C VAL A 86 9.72 1.80 -0.35
N THR A 87 8.47 1.82 0.12
CA THR A 87 7.54 0.71 -0.06
C THR A 87 6.36 1.14 -0.93
N THR A 88 6.10 0.44 -2.02
CA THR A 88 4.87 0.67 -2.80
C THR A 88 3.62 0.52 -1.95
N LEU A 89 2.47 1.00 -2.43
CA LEU A 89 1.16 0.70 -1.83
C LEU A 89 0.92 -0.80 -1.59
N MET A 90 1.47 -1.66 -2.45
CA MET A 90 1.34 -3.12 -2.34
C MET A 90 2.34 -3.76 -1.36
N ALA A 91 3.28 -2.97 -0.82
CA ALA A 91 4.36 -3.42 0.04
C ALA A 91 4.35 -2.76 1.42
N ARG A 92 3.30 -2.01 1.79
CA ARG A 92 3.19 -1.43 3.13
C ARG A 92 3.30 -2.55 4.18
N GLY A 93 4.11 -2.29 5.21
CA GLY A 93 4.47 -3.28 6.24
C GLY A 93 5.52 -4.32 5.82
N ALA A 94 5.97 -4.38 4.56
CA ALA A 94 7.07 -5.26 4.16
C ALA A 94 8.40 -4.87 4.84
N PHE A 95 8.55 -3.59 5.15
CA PHE A 95 9.61 -2.98 5.94
C PHE A 95 8.93 -2.07 6.98
N PRO A 96 9.36 -2.08 8.26
CA PRO A 96 8.62 -1.37 9.32
C PRO A 96 8.60 0.14 9.10
N ASP A 97 7.45 0.79 9.30
CA ASP A 97 7.31 2.24 9.18
C ASP A 97 8.10 3.01 10.25
N SER A 98 8.30 2.42 11.42
CA SER A 98 9.15 2.95 12.48
C SER A 98 10.66 2.95 12.16
N HIS A 99 11.09 2.17 11.16
CA HIS A 99 12.51 1.99 10.88
C HIS A 99 13.11 3.27 10.24
N ALA A 100 14.26 3.73 10.73
CA ALA A 100 14.87 5.00 10.32
C ALA A 100 15.17 5.08 8.81
N GLN A 101 15.45 3.93 8.19
CA GLN A 101 15.69 3.82 6.75
C GLN A 101 14.41 3.92 5.88
N ASN A 102 13.21 3.86 6.46
CA ASN A 102 11.96 3.92 5.71
C ASN A 102 11.60 5.39 5.39
N LEU A 103 11.45 5.71 4.11
CA LEU A 103 10.98 7.02 3.65
C LEU A 103 9.48 7.07 3.36
N GLY A 104 8.79 5.94 3.47
CA GLY A 104 7.35 5.81 3.24
C GLY A 104 7.01 5.34 1.83
N MET A 105 5.79 5.70 1.40
CA MET A 105 5.26 5.33 0.09
C MET A 105 5.73 6.33 -0.98
N PRO A 106 6.19 5.89 -2.17
CA PRO A 106 6.46 6.75 -3.30
C PRO A 106 5.23 6.91 -4.21
N GLY A 107 5.35 7.71 -5.26
CA GLY A 107 4.35 7.85 -6.32
C GLY A 107 3.35 8.98 -6.12
N MET A 108 2.21 8.86 -6.80
CA MET A 108 1.18 9.89 -6.92
C MET A 108 0.75 10.52 -5.60
N HIS A 109 0.65 9.75 -4.52
CA HIS A 109 0.32 10.25 -3.17
C HIS A 109 1.38 9.88 -2.14
N GLY A 110 2.62 9.78 -2.60
CA GLY A 110 3.76 9.43 -1.77
C GLY A 110 4.26 10.59 -0.90
N THR A 111 5.17 10.27 0.03
CA THR A 111 5.90 11.30 0.78
C THR A 111 6.87 12.02 -0.16
N VAL A 112 7.18 13.30 0.12
CA VAL A 112 8.17 14.05 -0.66
C VAL A 112 9.52 13.35 -0.65
N ALA A 113 9.98 12.91 0.53
CA ALA A 113 11.24 12.18 0.66
C ALA A 113 11.27 10.90 -0.19
N ALA A 114 10.22 10.08 -0.18
CA ALA A 114 10.18 8.84 -0.97
C ALA A 114 10.17 9.13 -2.47
N VAL A 115 9.35 10.07 -2.94
CA VAL A 115 9.26 10.46 -4.36
C VAL A 115 10.59 11.02 -4.86
N THR A 116 11.19 11.97 -4.12
CA THR A 116 12.47 12.57 -4.47
C THR A 116 13.61 11.55 -4.40
N SER A 117 13.59 10.63 -3.43
CA SER A 117 14.62 9.59 -3.32
C SER A 117 14.70 8.74 -4.59
N LEU A 118 13.56 8.29 -5.14
CA LEU A 118 13.52 7.56 -6.41
C LEU A 118 13.97 8.42 -7.58
N GLN A 119 13.50 9.67 -7.63
CA GLN A 119 13.75 10.57 -8.75
C GLN A 119 15.22 11.01 -8.87
N LYS A 120 15.91 11.16 -7.73
CA LYS A 120 17.31 11.65 -7.66
C LYS A 120 18.35 10.55 -7.38
N ALA A 121 17.92 9.28 -7.29
CA ALA A 121 18.82 8.14 -7.10
C ALA A 121 19.81 7.99 -8.26
N ASP A 122 20.99 7.42 -7.97
CA ASP A 122 21.92 6.91 -8.99
C ASP A 122 21.82 5.39 -9.17
N LEU A 123 21.12 4.70 -8.25
CA LEU A 123 20.82 3.28 -8.31
C LEU A 123 19.45 2.98 -7.70
N LEU A 124 18.58 2.33 -8.47
CA LEU A 124 17.34 1.73 -7.97
C LEU A 124 17.56 0.23 -7.72
N ILE A 125 17.46 -0.18 -6.46
CA ILE A 125 17.46 -1.58 -6.04
C ILE A 125 16.00 -2.04 -5.98
N THR A 126 15.48 -2.49 -7.12
CA THR A 126 14.06 -2.80 -7.29
C THR A 126 13.78 -4.26 -6.95
N LEU A 127 13.00 -4.47 -5.89
CA LEU A 127 12.70 -5.80 -5.34
C LEU A 127 11.19 -6.08 -5.43
N GLY A 128 10.77 -6.85 -6.43
CA GLY A 128 9.39 -7.30 -6.59
C GLY A 128 8.38 -6.20 -6.91
N ALA A 129 8.82 -5.15 -7.59
CA ALA A 129 7.99 -4.05 -8.07
C ALA A 129 7.94 -4.03 -9.60
N ARG A 130 6.87 -3.45 -10.15
CA ARG A 130 6.53 -3.51 -11.59
C ARG A 130 6.58 -2.17 -12.33
N PHE A 131 7.19 -1.15 -11.74
CA PHE A 131 7.26 0.22 -12.30
C PHE A 131 5.91 0.70 -12.84
N ASP A 132 4.88 0.63 -11.99
CA ASP A 132 3.54 1.10 -12.30
C ASP A 132 3.48 2.62 -12.45
N ASP A 133 2.60 3.13 -13.32
CA ASP A 133 2.46 4.55 -13.64
C ASP A 133 2.07 5.40 -12.41
N ARG A 134 1.38 4.81 -11.43
CA ARG A 134 1.08 5.47 -10.16
C ARG A 134 2.32 5.74 -9.30
N VAL A 135 3.44 5.07 -9.57
CA VAL A 135 4.73 5.35 -8.93
C VAL A 135 5.65 6.17 -9.83
N THR A 136 5.71 5.83 -11.11
CA THR A 136 6.68 6.46 -12.02
C THR A 136 6.26 7.83 -12.51
N GLY A 137 4.97 8.16 -12.46
CA GLY A 137 4.44 9.34 -13.13
C GLY A 137 4.76 9.29 -14.62
N LYS A 138 5.28 10.39 -15.16
CA LYS A 138 5.78 10.43 -16.54
C LYS A 138 7.01 9.54 -16.71
N LEU A 139 6.79 8.40 -17.36
CA LEU A 139 7.82 7.38 -17.51
C LEU A 139 9.07 7.86 -18.24
N SER A 140 9.05 8.89 -19.09
CA SER A 140 10.28 9.39 -19.74
C SER A 140 11.18 10.25 -18.84
N SER A 141 10.67 10.78 -17.73
CA SER A 141 11.45 11.60 -16.78
C SER A 141 11.80 10.87 -15.48
N PHE A 142 11.19 9.71 -15.20
CA PHE A 142 11.40 8.97 -13.96
C PHE A 142 12.87 8.53 -13.76
N ALA A 143 13.54 8.93 -12.67
CA ALA A 143 14.86 8.38 -12.29
C ALA A 143 15.88 8.21 -13.44
N VAL A 144 15.98 9.18 -14.36
CA VAL A 144 16.73 9.04 -15.63
C VAL A 144 18.24 8.85 -15.45
N ASN A 145 18.77 9.22 -14.29
CA ASN A 145 20.19 9.09 -13.95
C ASN A 145 20.51 7.80 -13.18
N ALA A 146 19.49 7.00 -12.84
CA ALA A 146 19.69 5.81 -12.04
C ALA A 146 19.98 4.59 -12.92
N LYS A 147 20.99 3.80 -12.52
CA LYS A 147 21.06 2.39 -12.91
C LYS A 147 19.95 1.61 -12.21
N VAL A 148 19.50 0.51 -12.80
CA VAL A 148 18.40 -0.30 -12.28
C VAL A 148 18.83 -1.75 -12.08
N ILE A 149 18.80 -2.19 -10.82
CA ILE A 149 18.74 -3.61 -10.49
C ILE A 149 17.26 -3.97 -10.38
N HIS A 150 16.79 -4.94 -11.16
CA HIS A 150 15.40 -5.40 -11.14
C HIS A 150 15.33 -6.88 -10.80
N ALA A 151 14.89 -7.18 -9.58
CA ALA A 151 14.61 -8.53 -9.12
C ALA A 151 13.11 -8.83 -9.16
N ASP A 152 12.71 -9.84 -9.93
CA ASP A 152 11.33 -10.31 -9.99
C ASP A 152 11.27 -11.82 -10.33
N ILE A 153 10.20 -12.49 -9.91
CA ILE A 153 9.94 -13.90 -10.23
C ILE A 153 9.39 -14.06 -11.65
N ASP A 154 8.82 -12.99 -12.21
CA ASP A 154 8.18 -12.95 -13.52
C ASP A 154 9.10 -12.27 -14.55
N PRO A 155 9.73 -13.03 -15.47
CA PRO A 155 10.62 -12.48 -16.49
C PRO A 155 9.94 -11.42 -17.37
N ALA A 156 8.61 -11.47 -17.52
CA ALA A 156 7.86 -10.51 -18.34
C ALA A 156 7.77 -9.11 -17.71
N GLU A 157 8.07 -8.97 -16.42
CA GLU A 157 8.13 -7.66 -15.74
C GLU A 157 9.49 -6.98 -15.89
N ILE A 158 10.55 -7.76 -16.11
CA ILE A 158 11.91 -7.25 -16.28
C ILE A 158 12.01 -6.45 -17.58
N GLY A 159 12.47 -5.21 -17.51
CA GLY A 159 12.67 -4.38 -18.70
C GLY A 159 11.39 -3.85 -19.36
N LYS A 160 10.20 -4.21 -18.84
CA LYS A 160 8.91 -3.88 -19.48
C LYS A 160 8.66 -2.38 -19.60
N ASN A 161 8.76 -1.68 -18.47
CA ASN A 161 8.54 -0.23 -18.40
C ASN A 161 9.86 0.53 -18.22
N ARG A 162 10.82 -0.04 -17.48
CA ARG A 162 12.16 0.52 -17.29
C ARG A 162 13.20 -0.55 -17.56
N TYR A 163 14.19 -0.20 -18.37
CA TYR A 163 15.33 -1.05 -18.68
C TYR A 163 16.07 -1.40 -17.38
N ALA A 164 16.43 -2.68 -17.22
CA ALA A 164 17.19 -3.17 -16.08
C ALA A 164 18.66 -3.34 -16.50
N ASP A 165 19.57 -2.58 -15.90
CA ASP A 165 21.01 -2.78 -16.07
C ASP A 165 21.45 -4.16 -15.55
N VAL A 166 20.82 -4.62 -14.46
CA VAL A 166 20.99 -5.97 -13.93
C VAL A 166 19.62 -6.58 -13.65
N ALA A 167 19.31 -7.68 -14.34
CA ALA A 167 18.11 -8.47 -14.13
C ALA A 167 18.40 -9.66 -13.21
N ILE A 168 17.61 -9.82 -12.16
CA ILE A 168 17.64 -10.97 -11.26
C ILE A 168 16.30 -11.69 -11.37
N ILE A 169 16.27 -12.78 -12.12
CA ILE A 169 15.07 -13.62 -12.24
C ILE A 169 15.14 -14.71 -11.18
N GLY A 170 14.17 -14.73 -10.27
CA GLY A 170 14.13 -15.71 -9.19
C GLY A 170 13.11 -15.39 -8.11
N ASP A 171 12.97 -16.31 -7.16
CA ASP A 171 12.22 -16.02 -5.94
C ASP A 171 12.97 -14.93 -5.16
N LEU A 172 12.23 -13.92 -4.71
CA LEU A 172 12.84 -12.75 -4.05
C LEU A 172 13.51 -13.11 -2.74
N LYS A 173 13.01 -14.11 -2.01
CA LYS A 173 13.64 -14.54 -0.76
C LYS A 173 15.02 -15.13 -1.03
N GLU A 174 15.10 -16.02 -1.99
CA GLU A 174 16.36 -16.66 -2.39
C GLU A 174 17.31 -15.67 -3.07
N SER A 175 16.77 -14.73 -3.86
CA SER A 175 17.55 -13.63 -4.47
C SER A 175 18.17 -12.72 -3.41
N ILE A 176 17.41 -12.28 -2.41
CA ILE A 176 17.94 -11.44 -1.33
C ILE A 176 18.95 -12.22 -0.47
N ARG A 177 18.71 -13.50 -0.19
CA ARG A 177 19.66 -14.37 0.52
C ARG A 177 20.99 -14.50 -0.20
N ALA A 178 20.98 -14.61 -1.52
CA ALA A 178 22.19 -14.66 -2.34
C ALA A 178 22.88 -13.29 -2.42
N LEU A 179 22.12 -12.19 -2.46
CA LEU A 179 22.65 -10.82 -2.48
C LEU A 179 23.38 -10.45 -1.19
N ILE A 180 22.88 -10.83 -0.01
CA ILE A 180 23.47 -10.45 1.29
C ILE A 180 24.98 -10.76 1.38
N PRO A 181 25.46 -12.01 1.18
CA PRO A 181 26.89 -12.31 1.26
C PRO A 181 27.70 -11.68 0.11
N ALA A 182 27.12 -11.54 -1.09
CA ALA A 182 27.80 -10.91 -2.21
C ALA A 182 28.02 -9.40 -1.99
N VAL A 183 26.99 -8.71 -1.48
CA VAL A 183 27.05 -7.30 -1.10
C VAL A 183 28.02 -7.08 0.06
N ASP A 184 27.98 -7.92 1.10
CA ASP A 184 28.92 -7.83 2.23
C ASP A 184 30.38 -7.94 1.76
N ALA A 185 30.66 -8.85 0.81
CA ALA A 185 31.99 -9.00 0.23
C ALA A 185 32.46 -7.77 -0.55
N GLU A 186 31.58 -7.11 -1.32
CA GLU A 186 31.94 -5.89 -2.06
C GLU A 186 32.08 -4.67 -1.13
N LEU A 187 31.19 -4.51 -0.14
CA LEU A 187 31.25 -3.41 0.83
C LEU A 187 32.51 -3.47 1.71
N LYS A 188 33.04 -4.67 1.98
CA LYS A 188 34.34 -4.85 2.66
C LYS A 188 35.52 -4.31 1.85
N LYS A 189 35.41 -4.25 0.52
CA LYS A 189 36.45 -3.67 -0.34
C LYS A 189 36.34 -2.15 -0.36
N SER A 190 35.12 -1.65 -0.51
CA SER A 190 34.83 -0.22 -0.55
C SER A 190 33.37 0.00 -0.16
N LYS A 191 33.15 0.65 0.99
CA LYS A 191 31.81 1.06 1.44
C LYS A 191 31.56 2.50 1.02
N PRO A 192 30.51 2.79 0.23
CA PRO A 192 30.19 4.17 -0.14
C PRO A 192 29.72 4.95 1.09
N ASP A 193 30.11 6.23 1.15
CA ASP A 193 29.58 7.16 2.15
C ASP A 193 28.22 7.69 1.67
N LEU A 194 27.18 7.34 2.44
CA LEU A 194 25.80 7.74 2.19
C LEU A 194 25.36 8.91 3.08
N GLU A 195 26.25 9.52 3.88
CA GLU A 195 25.88 10.56 4.84
C GLU A 195 25.24 11.77 4.15
N THR A 196 25.83 12.25 3.05
CA THR A 196 25.29 13.37 2.28
C THR A 196 23.91 13.03 1.70
N TRP A 197 23.73 11.79 1.24
CA TRP A 197 22.45 11.32 0.71
C TRP A 197 21.37 11.26 1.81
N TRP A 198 21.73 10.75 2.98
CA TRP A 198 20.84 10.74 4.14
C TRP A 198 20.52 12.14 4.66
N ARG A 199 21.48 13.07 4.66
CA ARG A 199 21.24 14.46 5.05
C ARG A 199 20.17 15.10 4.17
N GLN A 200 20.25 14.88 2.87
CA GLN A 200 19.24 15.29 1.89
C GLN A 200 17.85 14.70 2.20
N MET A 201 17.76 13.38 2.35
CA MET A 201 16.47 12.72 2.58
C MET A 201 15.86 13.07 3.94
N ASN A 202 16.70 13.22 4.97
CA ASN A 202 16.25 13.63 6.31
C ASN A 202 15.80 15.09 6.36
N SER A 203 16.46 15.98 5.61
CA SER A 203 16.02 17.37 5.42
C SER A 203 14.62 17.39 4.82
N LEU A 204 14.41 16.73 3.67
CA LEU A 204 13.08 16.63 3.04
C LEU A 204 12.01 16.03 3.96
N ARG A 205 12.35 14.97 4.70
CA ARG A 205 11.43 14.33 5.66
C ARG A 205 11.01 15.28 6.78
N SER A 206 11.92 16.14 7.23
CA SER A 206 11.67 17.08 8.33
C SER A 206 10.94 18.34 7.85
N THR A 207 11.27 18.82 6.65
CA THR A 207 10.66 20.02 6.04
C THR A 207 9.26 19.75 5.50
N TYR A 208 9.02 18.56 4.94
CA TYR A 208 7.74 18.18 4.33
C TYR A 208 7.16 16.89 4.95
N PRO A 209 6.85 16.91 6.26
CA PRO A 209 6.21 15.76 6.90
C PRO A 209 4.80 15.56 6.34
N LEU A 210 4.30 14.33 6.44
CA LEU A 210 2.87 14.08 6.25
C LEU A 210 2.08 14.83 7.33
N GLY A 211 1.08 15.59 6.91
CA GLY A 211 0.23 16.37 7.81
C GLY A 211 -1.06 16.77 7.11
N TYR A 212 -1.95 17.37 7.89
CA TYR A 212 -3.23 17.89 7.44
C TYR A 212 -3.65 19.05 8.36
N ASN A 213 -4.46 19.96 7.82
CA ASN A 213 -5.06 21.04 8.60
C ASN A 213 -6.40 20.57 9.19
N GLU A 214 -6.74 21.13 10.35
CA GLU A 214 -8.09 21.00 10.89
C GLU A 214 -9.07 21.81 10.04
N PRO A 215 -10.29 21.30 9.78
CA PRO A 215 -11.32 22.06 9.08
C PRO A 215 -11.75 23.31 9.85
N ASP A 216 -11.85 24.45 9.17
CA ASP A 216 -12.26 25.74 9.77
C ASP A 216 -13.72 25.73 10.27
N ASP A 217 -14.56 24.87 9.71
CA ASP A 217 -15.98 24.72 10.08
C ASP A 217 -16.20 23.85 11.33
N GLY A 218 -15.11 23.33 11.93
CA GLY A 218 -15.16 22.46 13.11
C GLY A 218 -15.57 21.02 12.83
N SER A 219 -15.76 20.64 11.56
CA SER A 219 -16.03 19.25 11.17
C SER A 219 -14.81 18.34 11.41
N VAL A 220 -15.04 17.03 11.45
CA VAL A 220 -13.98 16.07 11.77
C VAL A 220 -13.09 15.82 10.56
N SER A 221 -11.77 15.97 10.70
CA SER A 221 -10.83 15.59 9.65
C SER A 221 -10.88 14.06 9.39
N PRO A 222 -10.96 13.60 8.12
CA PRO A 222 -10.87 12.18 7.81
C PRO A 222 -9.50 11.58 8.14
N GLN A 223 -8.43 12.36 7.98
CA GLN A 223 -7.07 11.94 8.34
C GLN A 223 -6.98 11.68 9.85
N TYR A 224 -7.55 12.56 10.67
CA TYR A 224 -7.60 12.40 12.13
C TYR A 224 -8.29 11.10 12.52
N VAL A 225 -9.48 10.81 12.00
CA VAL A 225 -10.20 9.57 12.30
C VAL A 225 -9.33 8.34 12.00
N ILE A 226 -8.72 8.29 10.82
CA ILE A 226 -7.90 7.15 10.37
C ILE A 226 -6.63 7.01 11.22
N GLU A 227 -5.96 8.13 11.53
CA GLU A 227 -4.79 8.16 12.41
C GLU A 227 -5.14 7.63 13.81
N ARG A 228 -6.27 8.06 14.38
CA ARG A 228 -6.76 7.60 15.69
C ARG A 228 -7.12 6.12 15.67
N ILE A 229 -7.75 5.62 14.61
CA ILE A 229 -8.05 4.18 14.46
C ILE A 229 -6.74 3.37 14.52
N GLY A 230 -5.72 3.77 13.75
CA GLY A 230 -4.41 3.13 13.75
C GLY A 230 -3.72 3.18 15.11
N ALA A 231 -3.72 4.36 15.75
CA ALA A 231 -3.04 4.58 17.03
C ALA A 231 -3.71 3.83 18.20
N ILE A 232 -5.04 3.77 18.25
CA ILE A 232 -5.79 3.13 19.33
C ILE A 232 -5.83 1.61 19.18
N THR A 233 -5.94 1.12 17.94
CA THR A 233 -6.01 -0.33 17.67
C THR A 233 -4.62 -0.97 17.66
N GLY A 234 -3.62 -0.24 17.20
CA GLY A 234 -2.21 -0.64 17.24
C GLY A 234 -1.71 -1.38 15.99
N PRO A 235 -0.40 -1.65 15.92
CA PRO A 235 0.28 -2.14 14.72
C PRO A 235 0.04 -3.62 14.41
N ASP A 236 -0.57 -4.36 15.33
CA ASP A 236 -0.84 -5.80 15.20
C ASP A 236 -2.17 -6.10 14.49
N ALA A 237 -3.01 -5.09 14.27
CA ALA A 237 -4.27 -5.23 13.55
C ALA A 237 -4.05 -5.34 12.04
N ILE A 238 -5.06 -5.90 11.36
CA ILE A 238 -5.13 -5.88 9.90
C ILE A 238 -6.07 -4.74 9.50
N TYR A 239 -5.57 -3.88 8.62
CA TYR A 239 -6.32 -2.78 8.03
C TYR A 239 -6.57 -3.09 6.57
N VAL A 240 -7.84 -3.09 6.21
CA VAL A 240 -8.33 -3.33 4.85
C VAL A 240 -8.91 -2.02 4.36
N ALA A 241 -8.51 -1.56 3.19
CA ALA A 241 -9.07 -0.33 2.63
C ALA A 241 -9.98 -0.58 1.43
N GLY A 242 -11.00 0.26 1.30
CA GLY A 242 -11.71 0.48 0.04
C GLY A 242 -10.83 1.19 -0.98
N VAL A 243 -11.43 1.94 -1.90
CA VAL A 243 -10.69 2.67 -2.96
C VAL A 243 -11.12 4.13 -3.00
N GLY A 244 -10.16 5.03 -2.91
CA GLY A 244 -10.40 6.47 -2.93
C GLY A 244 -9.49 7.24 -1.97
N GLN A 245 -9.94 8.39 -1.48
CA GLN A 245 -9.12 9.21 -0.57
C GLN A 245 -8.86 8.51 0.76
N HIS A 246 -9.87 7.85 1.34
CA HIS A 246 -9.73 7.05 2.57
C HIS A 246 -8.67 5.95 2.44
N GLN A 247 -8.50 5.34 1.26
CA GLN A 247 -7.44 4.35 1.00
C GLN A 247 -6.05 4.98 1.09
N MET A 248 -5.88 6.17 0.50
CA MET A 248 -4.60 6.88 0.54
C MET A 248 -4.27 7.34 1.96
N TRP A 249 -5.24 7.93 2.66
CA TRP A 249 -5.07 8.33 4.05
C TRP A 249 -4.80 7.14 4.98
N ALA A 250 -5.47 5.99 4.78
CA ALA A 250 -5.16 4.76 5.50
C ALA A 250 -3.73 4.27 5.25
N SER A 251 -3.21 4.40 4.03
CA SER A 251 -1.81 4.09 3.72
C SER A 251 -0.80 5.09 4.32
N GLN A 252 -1.18 6.36 4.43
CA GLN A 252 -0.33 7.47 4.89
C GLN A 252 -0.26 7.60 6.43
N PHE A 253 -1.40 7.46 7.12
CA PHE A 253 -1.53 7.82 8.54
C PHE A 253 -1.55 6.62 9.49
N ILE A 254 -1.88 5.42 9.02
CA ILE A 254 -1.70 4.20 9.82
C ILE A 254 -0.24 3.75 9.72
N LYS A 255 0.36 3.33 10.84
CA LYS A 255 1.74 2.84 10.91
C LYS A 255 1.77 1.33 10.78
N TYR A 256 2.43 0.84 9.72
CA TYR A 256 2.52 -0.59 9.40
C TYR A 256 3.89 -1.13 9.78
N GLU A 257 3.91 -2.04 10.76
CA GLU A 257 5.16 -2.62 11.28
C GLU A 257 5.41 -4.05 10.78
N LYS A 258 4.40 -4.71 10.20
CA LYS A 258 4.43 -6.13 9.83
C LYS A 258 3.86 -6.36 8.43
N PRO A 259 4.35 -7.36 7.67
CA PRO A 259 3.78 -7.67 6.37
C PRO A 259 2.37 -8.27 6.53
N ARG A 260 1.54 -8.15 5.48
CA ARG A 260 0.17 -8.70 5.43
C ARG A 260 -0.82 -8.09 6.45
N THR A 261 -0.50 -6.92 7.01
CA THR A 261 -1.43 -6.13 7.83
C THR A 261 -2.12 -5.01 7.04
N TRP A 262 -1.66 -4.73 5.82
CA TRP A 262 -2.30 -3.81 4.87
C TRP A 262 -2.90 -4.59 3.71
N LEU A 263 -4.22 -4.53 3.53
CA LEU A 263 -4.93 -5.15 2.41
C LEU A 263 -5.68 -4.09 1.62
N ASN A 264 -5.48 -4.05 0.31
CA ASN A 264 -6.17 -3.09 -0.56
C ASN A 264 -6.25 -3.61 -2.01
N SER A 265 -7.19 -3.08 -2.78
CA SER A 265 -7.22 -3.25 -4.24
C SER A 265 -6.41 -2.13 -4.92
N GLY A 266 -5.11 -2.35 -5.12
CA GLY A 266 -4.22 -1.35 -5.70
C GLY A 266 -4.24 -1.33 -7.24
N GLY A 267 -3.99 -2.48 -7.87
CA GLY A 267 -3.82 -2.55 -9.33
C GLY A 267 -5.11 -2.30 -10.12
N LEU A 268 -6.21 -2.95 -9.73
CA LEU A 268 -7.51 -2.77 -10.39
C LEU A 268 -8.32 -1.60 -9.80
N GLY A 269 -8.08 -1.22 -8.54
CA GLY A 269 -8.81 -0.12 -7.91
C GLY A 269 -10.29 -0.43 -7.69
N THR A 270 -10.61 -1.63 -7.20
CA THR A 270 -12.00 -2.11 -7.06
C THR A 270 -12.70 -1.53 -5.82
N MET A 271 -13.61 -0.58 -6.02
CA MET A 271 -14.54 -0.15 -4.97
C MET A 271 -15.44 -1.33 -4.53
N GLY A 272 -15.83 -1.38 -3.25
CA GLY A 272 -16.53 -2.53 -2.65
C GLY A 272 -15.61 -3.68 -2.20
N TYR A 273 -14.30 -3.50 -2.23
CA TYR A 273 -13.34 -4.52 -1.80
C TYR A 273 -13.30 -4.70 -0.27
N ALA A 274 -13.48 -3.63 0.50
CA ALA A 274 -13.07 -3.56 1.91
C ALA A 274 -13.81 -4.58 2.82
N VAL A 275 -15.14 -4.59 2.79
CA VAL A 275 -15.97 -5.46 3.63
C VAL A 275 -15.71 -6.95 3.35
N PRO A 276 -15.83 -7.46 2.11
CA PRO A 276 -15.56 -8.89 1.85
C PRO A 276 -14.09 -9.28 2.09
N ALA A 277 -13.13 -8.39 1.84
CA ALA A 277 -11.73 -8.67 2.13
C ALA A 277 -11.44 -8.67 3.64
N ALA A 278 -12.06 -7.79 4.43
CA ALA A 278 -11.97 -7.80 5.88
C ALA A 278 -12.60 -9.06 6.49
N MET A 279 -13.74 -9.51 5.95
CA MET A 279 -14.35 -10.78 6.30
C MET A 279 -13.36 -11.94 6.09
N GLY A 280 -12.76 -12.04 4.90
CA GLY A 280 -11.76 -13.07 4.61
C GLY A 280 -10.52 -12.98 5.50
N ALA A 281 -10.02 -11.77 5.76
CA ALA A 281 -8.88 -11.54 6.65
C ALA A 281 -9.19 -11.98 8.09
N LYS A 282 -10.39 -11.69 8.60
CA LYS A 282 -10.80 -12.09 9.94
C LYS A 282 -10.95 -13.61 10.06
N VAL A 283 -11.47 -14.28 9.03
CA VAL A 283 -11.50 -15.75 8.99
C VAL A 283 -10.09 -16.35 8.93
N GLY A 284 -9.19 -15.76 8.14
CA GLY A 284 -7.79 -16.19 8.03
C GLY A 284 -6.94 -15.91 9.27
N ALA A 285 -7.32 -14.90 10.07
CA ALA A 285 -6.66 -14.50 11.31
C ALA A 285 -7.68 -14.24 12.45
N PRO A 286 -8.33 -15.28 13.00
CA PRO A 286 -9.49 -15.11 13.91
C PRO A 286 -9.21 -14.29 15.16
N LYS A 287 -7.98 -14.33 15.67
CA LYS A 287 -7.56 -13.63 16.89
C LYS A 287 -7.10 -12.19 16.65
N THR A 288 -6.93 -11.77 15.39
CA THR A 288 -6.41 -10.46 15.05
C THR A 288 -7.57 -9.45 14.90
N PRO A 289 -7.46 -8.22 15.43
CA PRO A 289 -8.39 -7.15 15.12
C PRO A 289 -8.34 -6.83 13.62
N VAL A 290 -9.51 -6.67 13.00
CA VAL A 290 -9.60 -6.33 11.57
C VAL A 290 -10.50 -5.12 11.41
N TRP A 291 -9.94 -4.06 10.82
CA TRP A 291 -10.65 -2.85 10.45
C TRP A 291 -10.76 -2.75 8.93
N ALA A 292 -11.98 -2.63 8.41
CA ALA A 292 -12.25 -2.13 7.07
C ALA A 292 -12.35 -0.60 7.15
N ILE A 293 -11.39 0.12 6.57
CA ILE A 293 -11.43 1.57 6.38
C ILE A 293 -12.05 1.83 5.01
N ASP A 294 -13.31 2.24 5.00
CA ASP A 294 -14.10 2.31 3.78
C ASP A 294 -14.66 3.72 3.55
N GLY A 295 -14.92 4.06 2.29
CA GLY A 295 -15.68 5.26 1.94
C GLY A 295 -17.18 4.93 1.87
N ASP A 296 -18.04 5.88 2.16
CA ASP A 296 -19.50 5.77 2.01
C ASP A 296 -19.94 5.26 0.63
N GLY A 297 -19.32 5.74 -0.45
CA GLY A 297 -19.60 5.23 -1.81
C GLY A 297 -19.09 3.81 -2.06
N CYS A 298 -17.97 3.42 -1.44
CA CYS A 298 -17.42 2.06 -1.57
C CYS A 298 -18.22 1.04 -0.77
N PHE A 299 -18.56 1.39 0.48
CA PHE A 299 -19.30 0.56 1.39
C PHE A 299 -20.67 0.16 0.81
N GLN A 300 -21.36 1.11 0.18
CA GLN A 300 -22.66 0.86 -0.47
C GLN A 300 -22.62 -0.22 -1.56
N MET A 301 -21.46 -0.51 -2.17
CA MET A 301 -21.38 -1.52 -3.23
C MET A 301 -21.48 -2.95 -2.70
N THR A 302 -21.10 -3.20 -1.45
CA THR A 302 -20.98 -4.56 -0.89
C THR A 302 -21.43 -4.69 0.56
N ASN A 303 -22.18 -3.71 1.09
CA ASN A 303 -22.65 -3.72 2.48
C ASN A 303 -23.50 -4.96 2.83
N GLN A 304 -24.13 -5.62 1.85
CA GLN A 304 -24.92 -6.83 2.09
C GLN A 304 -24.08 -7.97 2.68
N GLU A 305 -22.75 -7.95 2.50
CA GLU A 305 -21.85 -8.95 3.08
C GLU A 305 -21.76 -8.86 4.62
N LEU A 306 -22.30 -7.80 5.23
CA LEU A 306 -22.50 -7.74 6.67
C LEU A 306 -23.46 -8.83 7.16
N VAL A 307 -24.47 -9.21 6.36
CA VAL A 307 -25.34 -10.35 6.68
C VAL A 307 -24.53 -11.63 6.77
N THR A 308 -23.60 -11.85 5.83
CA THR A 308 -22.67 -12.99 5.86
C THR A 308 -21.82 -12.95 7.12
N CYS A 309 -21.26 -11.79 7.49
CA CYS A 309 -20.45 -11.65 8.70
C CYS A 309 -21.24 -11.95 9.98
N SER A 310 -22.46 -11.41 10.11
CA SER A 310 -23.33 -11.62 11.27
C SER A 310 -23.74 -13.09 11.41
N LEU A 311 -24.23 -13.71 10.33
CA LEU A 311 -24.68 -15.12 10.36
C LEU A 311 -23.54 -16.11 10.65
N ASN A 312 -22.30 -15.74 10.33
CA ASN A 312 -21.11 -16.58 10.54
C ASN A 312 -20.26 -16.15 11.74
N ASN A 313 -20.72 -15.20 12.57
CA ASN A 313 -19.99 -14.68 13.73
C ASN A 313 -18.57 -14.21 13.38
N ILE A 314 -18.44 -13.36 12.37
CA ILE A 314 -17.16 -12.80 11.90
C ILE A 314 -17.05 -11.34 12.37
N PRO A 315 -16.40 -11.06 13.52
CA PRO A 315 -16.49 -9.76 14.19
C PRO A 315 -15.47 -8.76 13.62
N ILE A 316 -15.68 -8.34 12.37
CA ILE A 316 -14.96 -7.23 11.74
C ILE A 316 -15.42 -5.88 12.28
N LYS A 317 -14.56 -4.87 12.17
CA LYS A 317 -14.91 -3.47 12.43
C LYS A 317 -14.89 -2.73 11.10
N VAL A 318 -15.89 -1.91 10.81
CA VAL A 318 -15.97 -1.10 9.60
C VAL A 318 -16.01 0.37 10.01
N ALA A 319 -15.03 1.14 9.57
CA ALA A 319 -15.02 2.60 9.68
C ALA A 319 -15.44 3.18 8.33
N ILE A 320 -16.64 3.74 8.27
CA ILE A 320 -17.11 4.48 7.09
C ILE A 320 -16.62 5.92 7.26
N ILE A 321 -15.69 6.32 6.40
CA ILE A 321 -15.19 7.70 6.29
C ILE A 321 -16.17 8.46 5.40
N ASN A 322 -17.25 8.92 6.01
CA ASN A 322 -18.43 9.43 5.33
C ASN A 322 -18.29 10.93 5.03
N ASN A 323 -17.91 11.22 3.79
CA ASN A 323 -17.76 12.58 3.27
C ASN A 323 -18.87 12.95 2.26
N GLU A 324 -19.90 12.10 2.13
CA GLU A 324 -21.05 12.25 1.23
C GLU A 324 -20.67 12.41 -0.25
N SER A 325 -19.53 11.86 -0.66
CA SER A 325 -19.01 12.05 -2.01
C SER A 325 -18.10 10.93 -2.53
N LEU A 326 -17.98 10.85 -3.85
CA LEU A 326 -16.90 10.12 -4.50
C LEU A 326 -15.61 10.96 -4.45
N GLY A 327 -15.07 11.12 -3.25
CA GLY A 327 -14.07 12.14 -2.90
C GLY A 327 -12.82 12.17 -3.78
N MET A 328 -12.31 11.01 -4.22
CA MET A 328 -11.15 10.98 -5.12
C MET A 328 -11.47 11.61 -6.47
N VAL A 329 -12.61 11.25 -7.09
CA VAL A 329 -13.04 11.84 -8.36
C VAL A 329 -13.36 13.32 -8.18
N ARG A 330 -13.97 13.68 -7.04
CA ARG A 330 -14.26 15.08 -6.67
C ARG A 330 -12.99 15.92 -6.59
N GLN A 331 -11.93 15.45 -5.91
CA GLN A 331 -10.64 16.15 -5.84
C GLN A 331 -10.07 16.43 -7.23
N TRP A 332 -10.12 15.45 -8.14
CA TRP A 332 -9.70 15.64 -9.54
C TRP A 332 -10.56 16.68 -10.26
N GLN A 333 -11.87 16.68 -10.06
CA GLN A 333 -12.79 17.68 -10.60
C GLN A 333 -12.50 19.09 -10.06
N SER A 334 -12.16 19.22 -8.78
CA SER A 334 -11.73 20.48 -8.16
C SER A 334 -10.44 21.02 -8.79
N LEU A 335 -9.43 20.16 -8.95
CA LEU A 335 -8.08 20.57 -9.38
C LEU A 335 -7.98 20.81 -10.89
N PHE A 336 -8.58 19.93 -11.71
CA PHE A 336 -8.34 19.91 -13.16
C PHE A 336 -9.56 20.29 -14.00
N TYR A 337 -10.75 20.40 -13.40
CA TYR A 337 -12.00 20.67 -14.10
C TYR A 337 -12.78 21.84 -13.49
N GLN A 338 -12.08 22.82 -12.90
CA GLN A 338 -12.65 24.08 -12.39
C GLN A 338 -13.78 23.88 -11.37
N GLY A 339 -13.75 22.80 -10.57
CA GLY A 339 -14.80 22.51 -9.59
C GLY A 339 -16.13 22.08 -10.20
N ARG A 340 -16.13 21.64 -11.47
CA ARG A 340 -17.34 21.10 -12.13
C ARG A 340 -17.61 19.68 -11.66
N TYR A 341 -18.40 19.55 -10.60
CA TYR A 341 -18.72 18.27 -9.98
C TYR A 341 -19.77 17.49 -10.79
N SER A 342 -19.31 16.49 -11.55
CA SER A 342 -20.18 15.64 -12.36
C SER A 342 -20.42 14.30 -11.64
N ASN A 343 -21.62 14.14 -11.06
CA ASN A 343 -22.10 12.91 -10.39
C ASN A 343 -21.16 12.37 -9.30
N THR A 344 -20.46 13.25 -8.59
CA THR A 344 -19.58 12.90 -7.46
C THR A 344 -20.16 13.26 -6.10
N ASP A 345 -21.20 14.08 -6.07
CA ASP A 345 -22.02 14.31 -4.89
C ASP A 345 -22.98 13.14 -4.73
N LEU A 346 -22.97 12.48 -3.57
CA LEU A 346 -23.93 11.41 -3.29
C LEU A 346 -25.28 11.95 -2.81
N HIS A 347 -25.37 13.27 -2.59
CA HIS A 347 -26.55 13.99 -2.10
C HIS A 347 -27.14 13.33 -0.84
N SER A 348 -26.25 12.72 -0.04
CA SER A 348 -26.66 11.97 1.13
C SER A 348 -27.20 12.94 2.15
N LYS A 349 -28.48 12.81 2.49
CA LYS A 349 -29.08 13.48 3.65
C LYS A 349 -29.13 12.51 4.82
N ARG A 350 -28.00 11.82 5.07
CA ARG A 350 -27.93 10.60 5.89
C ARG A 350 -28.76 9.45 5.31
N VAL A 351 -28.73 9.30 3.99
CA VAL A 351 -29.44 8.23 3.30
C VAL A 351 -28.44 7.45 2.43
N PRO A 352 -28.24 6.16 2.71
CA PRO A 352 -28.81 5.40 3.83
C PRO A 352 -28.26 5.82 5.20
N ASP A 353 -29.02 5.53 6.25
CA ASP A 353 -28.54 5.62 7.62
C ASP A 353 -27.69 4.39 7.94
N PHE A 354 -26.36 4.51 7.88
CA PHE A 354 -25.47 3.36 7.93
C PHE A 354 -25.49 2.61 9.26
N ALA A 355 -25.67 3.30 10.38
CA ALA A 355 -25.77 2.63 11.68
C ALA A 355 -27.05 1.78 11.77
N LYS A 356 -28.20 2.32 11.35
CA LYS A 356 -29.46 1.55 11.33
C LYS A 356 -29.44 0.43 10.30
N LEU A 357 -28.80 0.65 9.15
CA LEU A 357 -28.59 -0.38 8.14
C LEU A 357 -27.78 -1.54 8.71
N ALA A 358 -26.70 -1.24 9.45
CA ALA A 358 -25.88 -2.25 10.12
C ALA A 358 -26.69 -3.05 11.16
N GLU A 359 -27.49 -2.37 11.99
CA GLU A 359 -28.40 -3.03 12.95
C GLU A 359 -29.39 -3.97 12.25
N ALA A 360 -29.98 -3.53 11.13
CA ALA A 360 -30.89 -4.36 10.33
C ALA A 360 -30.21 -5.61 9.72
N MET A 361 -28.88 -5.58 9.57
CA MET A 361 -28.05 -6.70 9.09
C MET A 361 -27.44 -7.52 10.26
N GLY A 362 -27.85 -7.28 11.50
CA GLY A 362 -27.40 -8.02 12.69
C GLY A 362 -26.04 -7.57 13.25
N CYS A 363 -25.55 -6.40 12.86
CA CYS A 363 -24.32 -5.80 13.36
C CYS A 363 -24.60 -4.76 14.46
N VAL A 364 -23.57 -4.32 15.16
CA VAL A 364 -23.64 -3.12 16.00
C VAL A 364 -23.41 -1.88 15.13
N GLY A 365 -24.33 -0.91 15.17
CA GLY A 365 -24.21 0.37 14.47
C GLY A 365 -23.83 1.50 15.42
N LEU A 366 -22.75 2.23 15.13
CA LEU A 366 -22.28 3.39 15.88
C LEU A 366 -22.17 4.62 14.95
N ARG A 367 -22.20 5.82 15.53
CA ARG A 367 -22.00 7.08 14.79
C ARG A 367 -21.10 8.05 15.54
N CYS A 368 -20.27 8.75 14.79
CA CYS A 368 -19.37 9.77 15.27
C CYS A 368 -19.56 11.06 14.47
N GLU A 369 -20.12 12.09 15.10
CA GLU A 369 -20.38 13.41 14.49
C GLU A 369 -19.45 14.51 15.01
N SER A 370 -18.68 14.24 16.07
CA SER A 370 -17.82 15.22 16.72
C SER A 370 -16.41 14.68 16.93
N LYS A 371 -15.41 15.58 16.85
CA LYS A 371 -14.01 15.22 17.08
C LYS A 371 -13.77 14.64 18.47
N GLY A 372 -14.47 15.17 19.49
CA GLY A 372 -14.33 14.73 20.88
C GLY A 372 -14.79 13.29 21.14
N ASP A 373 -15.65 12.75 20.27
CA ASP A 373 -16.18 11.39 20.40
C ASP A 373 -15.36 10.31 19.69
N VAL A 374 -14.45 10.70 18.77
CA VAL A 374 -13.69 9.77 17.91
C VAL A 374 -13.00 8.68 18.73
N ASP A 375 -12.17 9.06 19.70
CA ASP A 375 -11.42 8.11 20.54
C ASP A 375 -12.32 7.19 21.36
N ARG A 376 -13.44 7.73 21.88
CA ARG A 376 -14.40 6.97 22.69
C ARG A 376 -15.08 5.90 21.85
N ILE A 377 -15.54 6.26 20.65
CA ILE A 377 -16.26 5.36 19.74
C ILE A 377 -15.33 4.28 19.19
N ILE A 378 -14.08 4.61 18.86
CA ILE A 378 -13.10 3.60 18.42
C ILE A 378 -12.86 2.58 19.54
N LYS A 379 -12.74 3.02 20.80
CA LYS A 379 -12.59 2.11 21.95
C LYS A 379 -13.82 1.23 22.17
N GLU A 380 -15.02 1.81 22.01
CA GLU A 380 -16.28 1.08 22.07
C GLU A 380 -16.36 -0.01 20.99
N ALA A 381 -16.05 0.32 19.74
CA ALA A 381 -15.99 -0.63 18.64
C ALA A 381 -14.94 -1.73 18.85
N ASN A 382 -13.77 -1.41 19.41
CA ASN A 382 -12.72 -2.38 19.70
C ASN A 382 -13.06 -3.32 20.86
N ALA A 383 -13.91 -2.88 21.81
CA ALA A 383 -14.35 -3.72 22.92
C ALA A 383 -15.31 -4.84 22.47
N ILE A 384 -16.05 -4.62 21.37
CA ILE A 384 -16.99 -5.59 20.81
C ILE A 384 -16.22 -6.60 19.94
N ASN A 385 -16.25 -7.87 20.33
CA ASN A 385 -15.46 -8.94 19.71
C ASN A 385 -16.27 -10.19 19.34
N ASP A 386 -17.58 -10.13 19.52
CA ASP A 386 -18.56 -11.19 19.29
C ASP A 386 -19.60 -10.83 18.22
N ALA A 387 -19.57 -9.60 17.70
CA ALA A 387 -20.40 -9.15 16.59
C ALA A 387 -19.60 -8.25 15.62
N PRO A 388 -20.00 -8.13 14.34
CA PRO A 388 -19.48 -7.09 13.47
C PRO A 388 -19.93 -5.70 13.95
N VAL A 389 -19.07 -4.71 13.80
CA VAL A 389 -19.35 -3.32 14.18
C VAL A 389 -19.19 -2.42 12.97
N VAL A 390 -20.15 -1.54 12.73
CA VAL A 390 -20.08 -0.49 11.70
C VAL A 390 -20.13 0.86 12.41
N VAL A 391 -19.14 1.70 12.13
CA VAL A 391 -19.05 3.06 12.64
C VAL A 391 -19.12 4.04 11.49
N ASP A 392 -20.14 4.88 11.49
CA ASP A 392 -20.29 6.01 10.56
C ASP A 392 -19.58 7.24 11.12
N PHE A 393 -18.43 7.60 10.54
CA PHE A 393 -17.70 8.81 10.88
C PHE A 393 -18.04 9.92 9.88
N ASN A 394 -18.84 10.89 10.31
CA ASN A 394 -19.12 12.08 9.51
C ASN A 394 -17.89 12.99 9.50
N VAL A 395 -17.31 13.19 8.32
CA VAL A 395 -16.03 13.88 8.15
C VAL A 395 -16.14 15.04 7.16
N HIS A 396 -15.14 15.93 7.21
CA HIS A 396 -15.05 17.07 6.32
C HIS A 396 -15.02 16.64 4.85
N ARG A 397 -15.89 17.28 4.06
CA ARG A 397 -16.20 16.88 2.69
C ARG A 397 -15.12 17.23 1.68
N ASP A 398 -14.53 18.41 1.79
CA ASP A 398 -13.63 18.95 0.77
C ASP A 398 -12.14 18.73 1.09
N ALA A 399 -11.85 17.79 2.01
CA ALA A 399 -10.49 17.35 2.28
C ALA A 399 -9.85 16.75 1.01
N MET A 400 -8.56 17.01 0.81
CA MET A 400 -7.78 16.52 -0.32
C MET A 400 -6.60 15.68 0.16
N VAL A 401 -6.20 14.70 -0.66
CA VAL A 401 -5.03 13.87 -0.42
C VAL A 401 -3.79 14.62 -0.91
N TRP A 402 -2.87 14.87 0.02
CA TRP A 402 -1.56 15.45 -0.24
C TRP A 402 -0.47 14.58 0.43
N PRO A 403 0.79 14.62 -0.03
CA PRO A 403 1.26 15.24 -1.27
C PRO A 403 0.64 14.62 -2.53
N MET A 404 0.81 15.28 -3.68
CA MET A 404 0.30 14.80 -4.96
C MET A 404 1.28 15.05 -6.12
N VAL A 405 1.58 14.01 -6.90
CA VAL A 405 2.13 14.13 -8.27
C VAL A 405 0.98 13.95 -9.24
N ALA A 406 0.71 14.94 -10.09
CA ALA A 406 -0.38 14.85 -11.06
C ALA A 406 -0.14 13.71 -12.07
N ALA A 407 -1.22 13.13 -12.63
CA ALA A 407 -1.04 12.05 -13.61
C ALA A 407 -0.32 12.58 -14.85
N GLY A 408 0.69 11.82 -15.29
CA GLY A 408 1.46 12.13 -16.49
C GLY A 408 2.48 13.25 -16.34
N THR A 409 2.71 13.79 -15.14
CA THR A 409 3.76 14.78 -14.87
C THR A 409 5.02 14.13 -14.29
N SER A 410 6.12 14.88 -14.22
CA SER A 410 7.34 14.39 -13.59
C SER A 410 7.17 14.25 -12.08
N ASN A 411 7.86 13.30 -11.46
CA ASN A 411 7.95 13.20 -10.00
C ASN A 411 8.63 14.43 -9.37
N ASP A 412 9.39 15.20 -10.15
CA ASP A 412 9.95 16.50 -9.72
C ASP A 412 8.86 17.58 -9.50
N GLU A 413 7.65 17.39 -10.04
CA GLU A 413 6.52 18.32 -9.95
C GLU A 413 5.56 18.00 -8.80
N ILE A 414 6.05 17.29 -7.78
CA ILE A 414 5.26 16.96 -6.58
C ILE A 414 4.75 18.23 -5.90
N LEU A 415 3.48 18.21 -5.49
CA LEU A 415 2.83 19.26 -4.72
C LEU A 415 2.60 18.79 -3.28
N ILE A 416 2.88 19.66 -2.30
CA ILE A 416 2.68 19.39 -0.86
C ILE A 416 1.32 19.88 -0.35
N ALA A 417 0.72 20.83 -1.06
CA ALA A 417 -0.63 21.33 -0.86
C ALA A 417 -1.12 21.95 -2.18
N ARG A 418 -2.36 22.44 -2.21
CA ARG A 418 -2.91 23.10 -3.40
C ARG A 418 -2.00 24.25 -3.84
N GLU A 419 -1.51 24.16 -5.09
CA GLU A 419 -0.65 25.17 -5.72
C GLU A 419 0.69 25.42 -4.98
N MET A 420 1.12 24.49 -4.10
CA MET A 420 2.37 24.59 -3.36
C MET A 420 3.29 23.41 -3.69
N ALA A 421 4.47 23.70 -4.24
CA ALA A 421 5.55 22.74 -4.47
C ALA A 421 6.63 22.86 -3.37
N PRO A 422 7.46 21.83 -3.16
CA PRO A 422 8.68 21.98 -2.35
C PRO A 422 9.59 23.09 -2.89
N ASP A 423 10.21 23.84 -1.99
CA ASP A 423 11.32 24.74 -2.30
C ASP A 423 12.59 23.91 -2.54
N TRP A 424 12.99 23.81 -3.81
CA TRP A 424 14.18 23.08 -4.25
C TRP A 424 15.45 23.92 -4.24
N ASP A 425 15.33 25.25 -4.16
CA ASP A 425 16.44 26.21 -4.28
C ASP A 425 16.90 26.78 -2.93
N SER A 426 16.18 26.47 -1.84
CA SER A 426 16.68 26.70 -0.49
C SER A 426 18.06 26.01 -0.34
N GLN A 427 19.08 26.80 0.04
CA GLN A 427 20.50 26.40 0.06
C GLN A 427 20.86 25.29 1.09
N GLU A 428 19.86 24.53 1.55
CA GLU A 428 19.98 23.46 2.56
C GLU A 428 19.73 22.04 2.01
N LEU A 429 19.62 21.85 0.69
CA LEU A 429 19.49 20.53 0.03
C LEU A 429 20.83 19.95 -0.44
#